data_AF-A0A436FSX0-F1
#
_entry.id   AF-A0A436FSX0-F1
#
_cell.length_a   1.000
_cell.length_b   1.000
_cell.length_c   1.000
_cell.angle_alpha   90.00
_cell.angle_beta   90.00
_cell.angle_gamma   90.00
#
_symmetry.space_group_name_H-M   'P 1'
#
loop_
_entity.id
_entity.type
_entity.pdbx_description
1 polymer ?
#
loop_
_entity_poly.entity_id
_entity_poly.type
_entity_poly.pdbx_seq_one_letter_code
_entity_poly.pdbx_strand_id
1 'polypeptide(L)'
;YVERAGMPRKPADLAEHQGIVYRTSAGLQHWRLQKGTAQESILPRSNLIANEYWTIKYFAVAGEGIAYLPHFFTTIECERGHLIPLLDTWESAEKRVSIRISRPHAPSRKMTAFMDVCGRYFSPGFVFTGPRYYVETIFDASQQEKGTEK
;
A
#
# COMPACT_ATOMS: atom_id res chain seq x y z
N TYR A 1 -4.13 -11.97 11.52
CA TYR A 1 -4.77 -12.82 10.48
C TYR A 1 -4.00 -14.12 10.23
N VAL A 2 -2.75 -14.06 9.75
CA VAL A 2 -1.97 -15.24 9.33
C VAL A 2 -1.76 -16.30 10.41
N GLU A 3 -1.68 -15.90 11.69
CA GLU A 3 -1.60 -16.84 12.82
C GLU A 3 -2.83 -17.77 12.88
N ARG A 4 -4.00 -17.27 12.50
CA ARG A 4 -5.26 -18.02 12.47
C ARG A 4 -5.45 -18.80 11.18
N ALA A 5 -5.08 -18.20 10.03
CA ALA A 5 -5.39 -18.74 8.70
C ALA A 5 -4.23 -19.53 8.07
N GLY A 6 -3.05 -19.54 8.69
CA GLY A 6 -1.82 -20.06 8.10
C GLY A 6 -1.09 -19.03 7.21
N MET A 7 0.20 -19.27 7.00
CA MET A 7 1.05 -18.44 6.14
C MET A 7 1.06 -19.01 4.71
N PRO A 8 0.69 -18.22 3.67
CA PRO A 8 0.79 -18.67 2.29
C PRO A 8 2.25 -18.87 1.90
N ARG A 9 2.56 -19.97 1.19
CA ARG A 9 3.92 -20.35 0.80
C ARG A 9 4.19 -20.14 -0.69
N LYS A 10 3.15 -20.13 -1.51
CA LYS A 10 3.21 -19.86 -2.96
C LYS A 10 2.02 -18.99 -3.39
N PRO A 11 2.10 -18.29 -4.54
CA PRO A 11 1.03 -17.41 -5.01
C PRO A 11 -0.34 -18.09 -5.11
N ALA A 12 -0.38 -19.35 -5.53
CA ALA A 12 -1.63 -20.11 -5.64
C ALA A 12 -2.37 -20.25 -4.30
N ASP A 13 -1.66 -20.25 -3.17
CA ASP A 13 -2.28 -20.37 -1.83
C ASP A 13 -3.16 -19.15 -1.53
N LEU A 14 -2.82 -17.98 -2.09
CA LEU A 14 -3.56 -16.73 -1.88
C LEU A 14 -5.03 -16.85 -2.32
N ALA A 15 -5.35 -17.74 -3.27
CA ALA A 15 -6.72 -17.94 -3.75
C ALA A 15 -7.67 -18.44 -2.64
N GLU A 16 -7.14 -19.20 -1.68
CA GLU A 16 -7.91 -19.79 -0.57
C GLU A 16 -7.94 -18.89 0.68
N HIS A 17 -7.15 -17.81 0.68
CA HIS A 17 -7.17 -16.83 1.75
C HIS A 17 -8.28 -15.79 1.55
N GLN A 18 -8.64 -15.16 2.67
CA GLN A 18 -9.53 -14.01 2.70
C GLN A 18 -8.76 -12.78 2.20
N GLY A 19 -9.07 -12.36 0.98
CA GLY A 19 -8.56 -11.14 0.38
C GLY A 19 -9.38 -9.92 0.78
N ILE A 20 -8.70 -8.79 0.91
CA ILE A 20 -9.29 -7.46 0.94
C ILE A 20 -8.99 -6.83 -0.43
N VAL A 21 -9.98 -6.85 -1.31
CA VAL A 21 -9.76 -6.67 -2.76
C VAL A 21 -10.12 -5.26 -3.22
N TYR A 22 -9.23 -4.68 -4.01
CA TYR A 22 -9.47 -3.38 -4.63
C TYR A 22 -10.44 -3.49 -5.82
N ARG A 23 -11.45 -2.62 -5.88
CA ARG A 23 -12.37 -2.50 -7.02
C ARG A 23 -11.92 -1.37 -7.95
N THR A 24 -11.64 -1.74 -9.18
CA THR A 24 -11.39 -0.82 -10.30
C THR A 24 -12.68 -0.57 -11.09
N SER A 25 -12.65 0.39 -12.01
CA SER A 25 -13.74 0.59 -12.98
C SER A 25 -13.97 -0.62 -13.89
N ALA A 26 -12.96 -1.46 -14.10
CA ALA A 26 -13.03 -2.67 -14.93
C ALA A 26 -13.41 -3.93 -14.13
N GLY A 27 -13.70 -3.81 -12.82
CA GLY A 27 -14.00 -4.94 -11.95
C GLY A 27 -12.98 -5.10 -10.82
N LEU A 28 -12.91 -6.29 -10.23
CA LEU A 28 -11.99 -6.57 -9.13
C LEU A 28 -10.54 -6.64 -9.61
N GLN A 29 -9.64 -6.05 -8.84
CA GLN A 29 -8.22 -6.03 -9.15
C GLN A 29 -7.63 -7.42 -8.89
N HIS A 30 -7.21 -8.10 -9.95
CA HIS A 30 -6.33 -9.26 -9.83
C HIS A 30 -4.96 -8.86 -9.29
N TRP A 31 -4.43 -9.68 -8.40
CA TRP A 31 -3.10 -9.57 -7.82
C TRP A 31 -2.12 -10.22 -8.79
N ARG A 32 -1.27 -9.39 -9.40
CA ARG A 32 -0.31 -9.83 -10.41
C ARG A 32 1.07 -9.85 -9.80
N LEU A 33 1.56 -11.05 -9.52
CA LEU A 33 2.85 -11.28 -8.88
C LEU A 33 3.85 -11.81 -9.92
N GLN A 34 5.11 -11.41 -9.79
CA GLN A 34 6.20 -11.85 -10.66
C GLN A 34 7.43 -12.25 -9.85
N LYS A 35 8.16 -13.26 -10.35
CA LYS A 35 9.43 -13.73 -9.81
C LYS A 35 10.32 -14.25 -10.94
N GLY A 36 11.31 -13.47 -11.34
CA GLY A 36 12.12 -13.77 -12.53
C GLY A 36 11.25 -13.83 -13.78
N THR A 37 11.19 -14.98 -14.45
CA THR A 37 10.33 -15.22 -15.62
C THR A 37 8.92 -15.71 -15.25
N ALA A 38 8.68 -16.07 -13.99
CA ALA A 38 7.37 -16.54 -13.53
C ALA A 38 6.42 -15.36 -13.31
N GLN A 39 5.16 -15.54 -13.74
CA GLN A 39 4.07 -14.59 -13.53
C GLN A 39 2.83 -15.33 -13.06
N GLU A 40 2.15 -14.76 -12.07
CA GLU A 40 0.94 -15.31 -11.48
C GLU A 40 -0.12 -14.21 -11.35
N SER A 41 -1.37 -14.56 -11.63
CA SER A 41 -2.49 -13.62 -11.55
C SER A 41 -3.61 -14.24 -10.72
N ILE A 42 -3.77 -13.76 -9.49
CA ILE A 42 -4.67 -14.35 -8.50
C ILE A 42 -5.79 -13.38 -8.17
N LEU A 43 -7.00 -13.89 -8.00
CA LEU A 43 -8.09 -13.18 -7.35
C LEU A 43 -8.51 -14.01 -6.12
N PRO A 44 -8.17 -13.58 -4.90
CA PRO A 44 -8.55 -14.32 -3.69
C PRO A 44 -10.06 -14.29 -3.48
N ARG A 45 -10.57 -15.25 -2.70
CA ARG A 45 -11.93 -15.13 -2.14
C ARG A 45 -12.00 -13.89 -1.27
N SER A 46 -13.08 -13.14 -1.38
CA SER A 46 -13.17 -11.82 -0.75
C SER A 46 -14.62 -11.49 -0.38
N ASN A 47 -14.86 -11.18 0.89
CA ASN A 47 -16.08 -10.49 1.33
C ASN A 47 -15.84 -9.00 1.65
N LEU A 48 -14.58 -8.54 1.64
CA LEU A 48 -14.19 -7.14 1.85
C LEU A 48 -13.66 -6.54 0.56
N ILE A 49 -14.45 -5.64 -0.04
CA ILE A 49 -14.12 -5.00 -1.30
C ILE A 49 -14.21 -3.50 -1.13
N ALA A 50 -13.14 -2.78 -1.49
CA ALA A 50 -13.08 -1.33 -1.43
C ALA A 50 -12.42 -0.77 -2.70
N ASN A 51 -12.68 0.48 -3.03
CA ASN A 51 -12.08 1.17 -4.19
C ASN A 51 -11.05 2.22 -3.77
N GLU A 52 -10.51 2.08 -2.56
CA GLU A 52 -9.65 3.06 -1.91
C GLU A 52 -8.64 2.31 -1.01
N TYR A 53 -7.36 2.66 -1.11
CA TYR A 53 -6.28 1.90 -0.47
C TYR A 53 -6.20 2.09 1.05
N TRP A 54 -6.55 3.24 1.60
CA TRP A 54 -6.62 3.46 3.05
C TRP A 54 -7.61 2.49 3.71
N THR A 55 -8.77 2.31 3.12
CA THR A 55 -9.80 1.38 3.59
C THR A 55 -9.28 -0.07 3.57
N ILE A 56 -8.63 -0.47 2.49
CA ILE A 56 -8.03 -1.81 2.39
C ILE A 56 -6.96 -2.02 3.46
N LYS A 57 -6.06 -1.04 3.64
CA LYS A 57 -4.99 -1.09 4.63
C LYS A 57 -5.54 -1.14 6.06
N TYR A 58 -6.58 -0.37 6.35
CA TYR A 58 -7.26 -0.38 7.65
C TYR A 58 -7.74 -1.78 8.02
N PHE A 59 -8.45 -2.46 7.11
CA PHE A 59 -8.91 -3.83 7.34
C PHE A 59 -7.75 -4.84 7.44
N ALA A 60 -6.68 -4.64 6.68
CA ALA A 60 -5.50 -5.50 6.76
C ALA A 60 -4.82 -5.39 8.14
N VAL A 61 -4.63 -4.16 8.64
CA VAL A 61 -4.07 -3.88 9.97
C VAL A 61 -4.99 -4.42 11.08
N ALA A 62 -6.32 -4.33 10.89
CA ALA A 62 -7.30 -4.93 11.79
C ALA A 62 -7.29 -6.47 11.77
N GLY A 63 -6.52 -7.10 10.87
CA GLY A 63 -6.38 -8.56 10.81
C GLY A 63 -7.56 -9.28 10.14
N GLU A 64 -8.30 -8.58 9.29
CA GLU A 64 -9.47 -9.11 8.58
C GLU A 64 -9.13 -9.93 7.33
N GLY A 65 -7.87 -9.90 6.88
CA GLY A 65 -7.46 -10.63 5.69
C GLY A 65 -6.06 -10.27 5.22
N ILE A 66 -5.80 -10.61 3.97
CA ILE A 66 -4.58 -10.26 3.24
C ILE A 66 -4.90 -9.23 2.15
N ALA A 67 -3.95 -8.34 1.87
CA ALA A 67 -4.16 -7.24 0.94
C ALA A 67 -2.99 -7.11 -0.04
N TYR A 68 -3.30 -6.63 -1.24
CA TYR A 68 -2.33 -6.31 -2.27
C TYR A 68 -2.18 -4.80 -2.38
N LEU A 69 -1.13 -4.27 -1.75
CA LEU A 69 -0.89 -2.83 -1.60
C LEU A 69 0.51 -2.46 -2.09
N PRO A 70 0.71 -1.22 -2.59
CA PRO A 70 2.04 -0.74 -2.96
C PRO A 70 3.00 -0.72 -1.77
N HIS A 71 4.26 -1.13 -1.98
CA HIS A 71 5.27 -1.18 -0.92
C HIS A 71 5.43 0.13 -0.15
N PHE A 72 5.54 1.27 -0.86
CA PHE A 72 5.69 2.60 -0.25
C PHE A 72 4.53 2.97 0.69
N PHE A 73 3.36 2.34 0.49
CA PHE A 73 2.14 2.64 1.22
C PHE A 73 2.00 1.83 2.51
N THR A 74 2.77 0.77 2.66
CA THR A 74 2.75 -0.14 3.82
C THR A 74 4.07 -0.14 4.60
N THR A 75 5.07 0.64 4.18
CA THR A 75 6.39 0.66 4.81
C THR A 75 6.33 0.87 6.33
N ILE A 76 5.58 1.88 6.79
CA ILE A 76 5.47 2.20 8.23
C ILE A 76 4.79 1.09 9.00
N GLU A 77 3.70 0.54 8.46
CA GLU A 77 2.98 -0.56 9.11
C GLU A 77 3.82 -1.84 9.19
N CYS A 78 4.65 -2.10 8.18
CA CYS A 78 5.61 -3.21 8.20
C CYS A 78 6.75 -2.96 9.22
N GLU A 79 7.32 -1.75 9.24
CA GLU A 79 8.39 -1.38 10.20
C GLU A 79 7.90 -1.45 11.65
N ARG A 80 6.64 -1.08 11.91
CA ARG A 80 6.02 -1.16 13.24
C ARG A 80 5.45 -2.54 13.57
N GLY A 81 5.53 -3.51 12.67
CA GLY A 81 5.02 -4.87 12.87
C GLY A 81 3.50 -5.02 12.84
N HIS A 82 2.76 -4.00 12.40
CA HIS A 82 1.30 -4.07 12.22
C HIS A 82 0.91 -4.88 10.99
N LEU A 83 1.78 -4.87 9.97
CA LEU A 83 1.68 -5.71 8.79
C LEU A 83 2.97 -6.51 8.64
N ILE A 84 2.88 -7.63 7.95
CA ILE A 84 4.05 -8.39 7.51
C ILE A 84 3.98 -8.59 6.00
N PRO A 85 5.11 -8.52 5.28
CA PRO A 85 5.14 -8.88 3.87
C PRO A 85 4.85 -10.38 3.71
N LEU A 86 4.09 -10.72 2.68
CA LEU A 86 3.80 -12.10 2.29
C LEU A 86 4.51 -12.41 0.97
N LEU A 87 4.98 -13.64 0.82
CA LEU A 87 5.69 -14.08 -0.39
C LEU A 87 6.81 -13.11 -0.78
N ASP A 88 7.72 -12.80 0.16
CA ASP A 88 8.83 -11.84 0.02
C ASP A 88 9.68 -11.97 -1.26
N THR A 89 9.76 -13.16 -1.86
CA THR A 89 10.44 -13.38 -3.14
C THR A 89 9.62 -13.07 -4.40
N TRP A 90 8.38 -12.62 -4.23
CA TRP A 90 7.46 -12.23 -5.30
C TRP A 90 7.15 -10.74 -5.21
N GLU A 91 7.13 -10.08 -6.37
CA GLU A 91 6.88 -8.64 -6.44
C GLU A 91 5.68 -8.33 -7.32
N SER A 92 5.07 -7.17 -7.11
CA SER A 92 4.14 -6.60 -8.07
C SER A 92 4.89 -6.13 -9.33
N ALA A 93 4.22 -6.11 -10.48
CA ALA A 93 4.74 -5.38 -11.63
C ALA A 93 4.98 -3.90 -11.29
N GLU A 94 6.14 -3.38 -11.68
CA GLU A 94 6.49 -1.97 -11.47
C GLU A 94 5.47 -1.07 -12.18
N LYS A 95 4.95 -0.09 -11.46
CA LYS A 95 4.02 0.90 -12.01
C LYS A 95 4.65 2.28 -12.01
N ARG A 96 4.77 2.87 -13.20
CA ARG A 96 5.21 4.24 -13.35
C ARG A 96 4.16 5.22 -12.84
N VAL A 97 4.56 6.07 -11.91
CA VAL A 97 3.79 7.24 -11.50
C VAL A 97 4.12 8.38 -12.45
N SER A 98 3.11 9.03 -13.02
CA SER A 98 3.31 10.11 -14.00
C SER A 98 2.43 11.32 -13.68
N ILE A 99 2.93 12.51 -13.95
CA ILE A 99 2.18 13.76 -13.86
C ILE A 99 1.54 14.01 -15.23
N ARG A 100 0.20 14.12 -15.27
CA ARG A 100 -0.55 14.40 -16.49
C ARG A 100 -0.90 15.89 -16.53
N ILE A 101 -0.45 16.59 -17.57
CA ILE A 101 -0.71 18.01 -17.79
C ILE A 101 -1.42 18.23 -19.12
N SER A 102 -2.37 19.18 -19.16
CA SER A 102 -3.17 19.44 -20.36
C SER A 102 -2.36 20.07 -21.50
N ARG A 103 -1.36 20.91 -21.18
CA ARG A 103 -0.49 21.59 -22.14
C ARG A 103 0.99 21.31 -21.84
N PRO A 104 1.52 20.15 -22.25
CA PRO A 104 2.86 19.73 -21.85
C PRO A 104 3.99 20.62 -22.37
N HIS A 105 3.80 21.28 -23.51
CA HIS A 105 4.80 22.16 -24.12
C HIS A 105 4.71 23.63 -23.67
N ALA A 106 3.75 23.97 -22.80
CA ALA A 106 3.60 25.32 -22.26
C ALA A 106 3.13 25.29 -20.79
N PRO A 107 3.89 24.65 -19.88
CA PRO A 107 3.55 24.67 -18.46
C PRO A 107 3.70 26.10 -17.91
N SER A 108 2.79 26.50 -17.03
CA SER A 108 2.93 27.75 -16.29
C SER A 108 4.12 27.67 -15.32
N ARG A 109 4.68 28.82 -14.90
CA ARG A 109 5.76 28.85 -13.90
C ARG A 109 5.42 28.07 -12.62
N LYS A 110 4.16 28.17 -12.16
CA LYS A 110 3.64 27.42 -11.01
C LYS A 110 3.67 25.90 -11.24
N MET A 111 3.28 25.45 -12.44
CA MET A 111 3.31 24.03 -12.79
C MET A 111 4.76 23.52 -12.90
N THR A 112 5.65 24.29 -13.52
CA THR A 112 7.09 23.93 -13.60
C THR A 112 7.70 23.80 -12.20
N ALA A 113 7.43 24.76 -11.31
CA ALA A 113 7.89 24.68 -9.92
C ALA A 113 7.31 23.47 -9.18
N PHE A 114 6.04 23.14 -9.39
CA PHE A 114 5.43 21.94 -8.81
C PHE A 114 6.07 20.65 -9.33
N MET A 115 6.31 20.54 -10.64
CA MET A 115 6.98 19.38 -11.23
C MET A 115 8.41 19.21 -10.69
N ASP A 116 9.14 20.31 -10.50
CA ASP A 116 10.46 20.30 -9.86
C ASP A 116 10.40 19.78 -8.42
N VAL A 117 9.43 20.25 -7.63
CA VAL A 117 9.20 19.76 -6.26
C VAL A 117 8.88 18.27 -6.27
N CYS A 118 7.99 17.79 -7.14
CA CYS A 118 7.69 16.37 -7.25
C CYS A 118 8.93 15.56 -7.66
N GLY A 119 9.71 16.04 -8.63
CA GLY A 119 10.93 15.39 -9.08
C GLY A 119 11.94 15.22 -7.94
N ARG A 120 12.12 16.25 -7.11
CA ARG A 120 12.96 16.18 -5.91
C ARG A 120 12.35 15.29 -4.82
N TYR A 121 11.05 15.39 -4.56
CA TYR A 121 10.38 14.61 -3.51
C TYR A 121 10.47 13.10 -3.75
N PHE A 122 10.36 12.66 -5.00
CA PHE A 122 10.45 11.25 -5.38
C PHE A 122 11.87 10.80 -5.78
N SER A 123 12.88 11.67 -5.67
CA SER A 123 14.26 11.30 -5.97
C SER A 123 14.82 10.36 -4.89
N PRO A 124 15.66 9.36 -5.25
CA PRO A 124 16.36 8.55 -4.26
C PRO A 124 17.11 9.42 -3.24
N GLY A 125 16.98 9.07 -1.96
CA GLY A 125 17.64 9.82 -0.87
C GLY A 125 16.90 11.07 -0.39
N PHE A 126 15.73 11.40 -0.95
CA PHE A 126 14.91 12.48 -0.41
C PHE A 126 14.37 12.12 0.98
N VAL A 127 14.68 12.95 1.99
CA VAL A 127 14.17 12.80 3.35
C VAL A 127 13.05 13.80 3.57
N PHE A 128 11.81 13.33 3.59
CA PHE A 128 10.68 14.16 4.00
C PHE A 128 10.71 14.40 5.51
N THR A 129 10.83 15.67 5.91
CA THR A 129 10.76 16.11 7.31
C THR A 129 9.36 16.68 7.60
N GLY A 130 8.45 15.81 8.01
CA GLY A 130 7.07 16.16 8.36
C GLY A 130 6.23 14.88 8.59
N PRO A 131 5.01 15.01 9.12
CA PRO A 131 4.11 13.87 9.28
C PRO A 131 3.77 13.31 7.89
N ARG A 132 4.12 12.06 7.63
CA ARG A 132 3.86 11.41 6.34
C ARG A 132 2.37 11.15 6.16
N TYR A 133 1.63 10.94 7.27
CA TYR A 133 0.20 10.63 7.28
C TYR A 133 -0.52 11.07 8.55
N TYR A 134 -1.84 11.25 8.46
CA TYR A 134 -2.72 11.53 9.62
C TYR A 134 -2.76 10.37 10.64
N VAL A 135 -2.37 9.16 10.23
CA VAL A 135 -2.27 7.99 11.12
C VAL A 135 -1.12 8.14 12.12
N GLU A 136 -0.02 8.79 11.72
CA GLU A 136 1.12 9.07 12.62
C GLU A 136 0.70 10.02 13.75
N THR A 137 -0.19 10.98 13.48
CA THR A 137 -0.65 11.95 14.49
C THR A 137 -1.62 11.38 15.51
N ILE A 138 -2.33 10.29 15.20
CA ILE A 138 -3.21 9.62 16.18
C ILE A 138 -2.40 8.72 17.12
N PHE A 139 -1.30 8.13 16.61
CA PHE A 139 -0.38 7.28 17.36
C PHE A 139 0.96 7.98 17.58
N ASP A 140 0.92 9.14 18.22
CA ASP A 140 2.11 9.67 18.87
C ASP A 140 2.31 8.90 20.18
N ALA A 141 3.22 7.93 20.19
CA ALA A 141 3.54 7.13 21.37
C ALA A 141 4.05 8.01 22.54
N SER A 142 4.46 9.25 22.27
CA SER A 142 4.81 10.23 23.29
C SER A 142 3.59 10.83 24.02
N GLN A 143 2.36 10.56 23.57
CA GLN A 143 1.12 11.04 24.20
C GLN A 143 0.34 9.96 24.98
N GLN A 144 0.79 8.70 25.02
CA GLN A 144 0.08 7.63 25.74
C GLN A 144 0.32 7.59 27.26
N GLU A 145 1.15 8.44 27.86
CA GLU A 145 1.38 8.45 29.32
C GLU A 145 0.50 9.46 30.11
N LYS A 146 -0.44 10.18 29.49
CA LYS A 146 -1.30 11.12 30.23
C LYS A 146 -2.78 10.92 29.98
N GLY A 147 -3.37 10.05 30.81
CA GLY A 147 -4.79 10.06 31.15
C GLY A 147 -5.47 8.71 30.89
N THR A 148 -6.21 8.10 31.81
CA THR A 148 -6.73 8.56 33.10
C THR A 148 -7.14 7.30 33.87
N GLU A 149 -6.55 7.09 35.05
CA GLU A 149 -7.20 6.34 36.12
C GLU A 149 -8.49 7.08 36.48
N LYS A 150 -9.63 6.40 36.35
CA LYS A 150 -10.81 6.59 37.21
C LYS A 150 -11.56 5.27 37.33
#